data_AF-A0A2T2QWZ8-F1
#
_entry.id   AF-A0A2T2QWZ8-F1
#
_cell.length_a   1.000
_cell.length_b   1.000
_cell.length_c   1.000
_cell.angle_alpha   90.00
_cell.angle_beta   90.00
_cell.angle_gamma   90.00
#
_symmetry.space_group_name_H-M   'P 1'
#
loop_
_entity.id
_entity.type
_entity.pdbx_description
1 polymer ?
#
loop_
_entity_poly.entity_id
_entity_poly.type
_entity_poly.pdbx_seq_one_letter_code
_entity_poly.pdbx_strand_id
1 'polypeptide(L)'
;MILRRIALAGLLPLLLGACGNMLSFNEGPQSSRSSSPTSSETTQEDELIAQARREGQCRNCLVMIPTGTTNKLGNPTYKLVGLGPQKQPLYQGTVVTGRAHTQDQDRHVAGTESPAPFGVYGVEPTVRAPGSPEVGVGFIPIYAQFPTERTNLGFHHDPSFEKNNGEDGTAGCIATATRQGFYDLKKFVLDHQPQKLVLSRT
;
A
#
# COMPACT_ATOMS: atom_id res chain seq x y z
N MET A 1 57.34 -6.63 -43.09
CA MET A 1 58.52 -6.93 -42.23
C MET A 1 58.04 -7.69 -40.99
N ILE A 2 58.83 -8.68 -40.52
CA ILE A 2 59.10 -9.03 -39.10
C ILE A 2 57.88 -9.18 -38.14
N LEU A 3 57.43 -10.39 -37.71
CA LEU A 3 57.97 -11.32 -36.66
C LEU A 3 57.92 -10.73 -35.21
N ARG A 4 57.79 -11.43 -34.06
CA ARG A 4 57.61 -12.84 -33.57
C ARG A 4 57.11 -12.72 -32.08
N ARG A 5 56.47 -13.64 -31.33
CA ARG A 5 56.16 -15.10 -31.29
C ARG A 5 54.62 -15.27 -31.01
N ILE A 6 53.92 -16.42 -30.89
CA ILE A 6 54.17 -17.88 -30.72
C ILE A 6 54.49 -18.39 -29.29
N ALA A 7 53.45 -18.81 -28.53
CA ALA A 7 53.41 -19.82 -27.44
C ALA A 7 51.94 -19.94 -26.91
N LEU A 8 51.24 -21.07 -26.64
CA LEU A 8 51.32 -22.52 -26.97
C LEU A 8 51.54 -23.52 -25.80
N ALA A 9 50.71 -24.58 -25.74
CA ALA A 9 50.59 -25.71 -24.77
C ALA A 9 50.10 -25.36 -23.34
N GLY A 10 49.38 -26.22 -22.60
CA GLY A 10 48.82 -27.59 -22.82
C GLY A 10 48.23 -28.13 -21.49
N LEU A 11 47.89 -29.41 -21.26
CA LEU A 11 47.24 -30.47 -22.05
C LEU A 11 47.03 -31.71 -21.11
N LEU A 12 45.79 -32.24 -20.96
CA LEU A 12 45.46 -33.53 -20.28
C LEU A 12 45.78 -33.66 -18.76
N PRO A 13 45.38 -34.74 -18.04
CA PRO A 13 44.37 -35.79 -18.31
C PRO A 13 43.34 -36.01 -17.15
N LEU A 14 42.66 -37.15 -17.19
CA LEU A 14 41.54 -37.60 -16.33
C LEU A 14 41.95 -38.90 -15.58
N LEU A 15 41.16 -39.32 -14.56
CA LEU A 15 40.95 -40.71 -14.02
C LEU A 15 41.67 -41.22 -12.74
N LEU A 16 40.85 -42.00 -12.00
CA LEU A 16 41.12 -43.14 -11.07
C LEU A 16 41.72 -42.90 -9.66
N GLY A 17 41.26 -43.72 -8.70
CA GLY A 17 41.89 -43.91 -7.38
C GLY A 17 40.91 -43.85 -6.20
N ALA A 18 40.98 -44.86 -5.31
CA ALA A 18 39.83 -45.52 -4.69
C ALA A 18 40.15 -46.12 -3.31
N CYS A 19 39.12 -46.29 -2.45
CA CYS A 19 39.06 -47.12 -1.23
C CYS A 19 40.03 -46.83 -0.05
N GLY A 20 39.52 -46.90 1.20
CA GLY A 20 40.37 -46.95 2.41
C GLY A 20 39.67 -46.57 3.72
N ASN A 21 39.23 -47.56 4.51
CA ASN A 21 38.55 -47.38 5.80
C ASN A 21 39.41 -46.68 6.88
N MET A 22 38.78 -45.92 7.79
CA MET A 22 38.66 -46.40 9.17
C MET A 22 37.49 -45.80 9.95
N LEU A 23 37.11 -46.47 11.04
CA LEU A 23 35.95 -46.17 11.88
C LEU A 23 36.35 -45.38 13.14
N SER A 24 35.49 -44.48 13.60
CA SER A 24 35.24 -44.26 15.02
C SER A 24 33.86 -43.65 15.24
N PHE A 25 33.13 -44.18 16.22
CA PHE A 25 31.81 -43.70 16.62
C PHE A 25 31.96 -42.45 17.50
N ASN A 26 30.97 -41.57 17.45
CA ASN A 26 30.56 -40.82 18.64
C ASN A 26 29.06 -40.54 18.56
N GLU A 27 28.28 -41.13 19.47
CA GLU A 27 26.82 -41.04 19.46
C GLU A 27 26.34 -39.81 20.27
N GLY A 28 25.87 -38.78 19.58
CA GLY A 28 25.15 -37.65 20.17
C GLY A 28 23.67 -37.70 19.75
N PRO A 29 22.70 -37.70 20.70
CA PRO A 29 21.29 -37.90 20.35
C PRO A 29 20.72 -36.73 19.55
N GLN A 30 20.38 -36.98 18.29
CA GLN A 30 19.65 -36.03 17.45
C GLN A 30 18.21 -35.89 17.96
N SER A 31 17.95 -34.81 18.72
CA SER A 31 16.59 -34.44 19.16
C SER A 31 15.76 -33.99 17.96
N SER A 32 15.01 -34.92 17.37
CA SER A 32 14.18 -34.75 16.19
C SER A 32 12.90 -33.96 16.49
N ARG A 33 13.05 -32.65 16.76
CA ARG A 33 11.92 -31.72 16.76
C ARG A 33 11.43 -31.46 15.35
N SER A 34 10.58 -32.37 14.87
CA SER A 34 9.60 -32.08 13.83
C SER A 34 8.68 -30.97 14.35
N SER A 35 8.90 -29.74 13.88
CA SER A 35 7.94 -28.65 14.01
C SER A 35 7.05 -28.64 12.77
N SER A 36 5.78 -28.99 12.95
CA SER A 36 4.73 -28.94 11.93
C SER A 36 4.70 -27.59 11.19
N PRO A 37 4.22 -27.54 9.93
CA PRO A 37 4.07 -26.27 9.23
C PRO A 37 3.15 -25.34 10.02
N THR A 38 3.67 -24.17 10.41
CA THR A 38 2.90 -23.14 11.12
C THR A 38 1.69 -22.75 10.28
N SER A 39 0.50 -22.92 10.84
CA SER A 39 -0.73 -22.35 10.28
C SER A 39 -0.56 -20.83 10.21
N SER A 40 -0.57 -20.28 8.99
CA SER A 40 -0.48 -18.84 8.81
C SER A 40 -1.71 -18.17 9.41
N GLU A 41 -1.53 -17.49 10.55
CA GLU A 41 -2.50 -16.55 11.07
C GLU A 41 -2.68 -15.44 10.03
N THR A 42 -3.78 -15.51 9.29
CA THR A 42 -4.15 -14.53 8.27
C THR A 42 -4.42 -13.23 9.01
N THR A 43 -3.64 -12.18 8.77
CA THR A 43 -3.82 -10.94 9.55
C THR A 43 -5.15 -10.29 9.21
N GLN A 44 -5.68 -9.45 10.12
CA GLN A 44 -6.87 -8.64 9.82
C GLN A 44 -6.66 -7.77 8.58
N GLU A 45 -5.42 -7.35 8.30
CA GLU A 45 -5.07 -6.68 7.05
C GLU A 45 -5.16 -7.61 5.84
N ASP A 46 -4.67 -8.85 5.91
CA ASP A 46 -4.81 -9.84 4.84
C ASP A 46 -6.28 -10.16 4.56
N GLU A 47 -7.13 -10.24 5.60
CA GLU A 47 -8.57 -10.46 5.46
C GLU A 47 -9.28 -9.27 4.80
N LEU A 48 -8.93 -8.04 5.17
CA LEU A 48 -9.52 -6.82 4.59
C LEU A 48 -8.99 -6.53 3.18
N ILE A 49 -7.72 -6.83 2.90
CA ILE A 49 -7.19 -6.91 1.54
C ILE A 49 -7.94 -8.01 0.76
N ALA A 50 -8.18 -9.18 1.35
CA ALA A 50 -8.95 -10.25 0.70
C ALA A 50 -10.43 -9.87 0.47
N GLN A 51 -11.04 -9.10 1.37
CA GLN A 51 -12.37 -8.51 1.16
C GLN A 51 -12.37 -7.55 -0.02
N ALA A 52 -11.43 -6.61 -0.06
CA ALA A 52 -11.31 -5.69 -1.19
C ALA A 52 -10.84 -6.36 -2.49
N ARG A 53 -10.22 -7.55 -2.43
CA ARG A 53 -9.99 -8.42 -3.59
C ARG A 53 -11.28 -9.02 -4.14
N ARG A 54 -12.28 -9.30 -3.27
CA ARG A 54 -13.62 -9.82 -3.62
C ARG A 54 -14.56 -8.71 -4.10
N GLU A 55 -14.66 -7.61 -3.35
CA GLU A 55 -15.47 -6.42 -3.70
C GLU A 55 -14.89 -5.70 -4.93
N GLY A 56 -13.56 -5.60 -5.00
CA GLY A 56 -12.84 -5.00 -6.09
C GLY A 56 -12.77 -5.88 -7.34
N GLN A 57 -13.88 -5.97 -8.07
CA GLN A 57 -13.86 -6.33 -9.50
C GLN A 57 -13.20 -5.21 -10.31
N CYS A 58 -11.86 -5.19 -10.26
CA CYS A 58 -10.96 -4.20 -10.85
C CYS A 58 -9.57 -4.81 -11.03
N ARG A 59 -8.93 -4.52 -12.17
CA ARG A 59 -7.56 -4.98 -12.47
C ARG A 59 -6.54 -4.26 -11.58
N ASN A 60 -6.57 -2.93 -11.60
CA ASN A 60 -5.81 -2.07 -10.70
C ASN A 60 -6.81 -1.20 -9.92
N CYS A 61 -6.63 -1.06 -8.61
CA CYS A 61 -7.55 -0.30 -7.75
C CYS A 61 -6.94 0.09 -6.41
N LEU A 62 -7.56 1.07 -5.77
CA LEU A 62 -7.24 1.53 -4.42
C LEU A 62 -8.25 0.97 -3.39
N VAL A 63 -7.81 0.79 -2.17
CA VAL A 63 -8.59 0.27 -1.04
C VAL A 63 -8.26 1.10 0.19
N MET A 64 -9.27 1.63 0.88
CA MET A 64 -9.08 2.31 2.16
C MET A 64 -9.57 1.42 3.30
N ILE A 65 -8.64 1.01 4.17
CA ILE A 65 -8.84 0.04 5.25
C ILE A 65 -8.73 0.78 6.61
N PRO A 66 -9.74 0.75 7.50
CA PRO A 66 -9.61 1.32 8.84
C PRO A 66 -8.48 0.64 9.64
N THR A 67 -7.66 1.40 10.37
CA THR A 67 -6.58 0.82 11.22
C THR A 67 -7.04 0.47 12.64
N GLY A 68 -8.22 0.96 13.05
CA GLY A 68 -8.65 0.96 14.46
C GLY A 68 -7.91 1.96 15.36
N THR A 69 -7.08 2.85 14.80
CA THR A 69 -6.24 3.79 15.57
C THR A 69 -6.36 5.23 15.07
N THR A 70 -6.16 6.19 15.97
CA THR A 70 -6.12 7.63 15.66
C THR A 70 -4.69 8.19 15.64
N ASN A 71 -4.49 9.34 15.01
CA ASN A 71 -3.28 10.14 15.19
C ASN A 71 -3.25 10.84 16.58
N LYS A 72 -2.21 11.63 16.86
CA LYS A 72 -2.04 12.39 18.12
C LYS A 72 -3.17 13.36 18.48
N LEU A 73 -4.03 13.74 17.52
CA LEU A 73 -5.09 14.73 17.70
C LEU A 73 -6.50 14.12 17.57
N GLY A 74 -6.60 12.78 17.52
CA GLY A 74 -7.86 12.05 17.53
C GLY A 74 -8.48 11.80 16.16
N ASN A 75 -7.83 12.18 15.05
CA ASN A 75 -8.31 11.83 13.72
C ASN A 75 -8.12 10.32 13.45
N PRO A 76 -9.18 9.55 13.11
CA PRO A 76 -9.06 8.15 12.73
C PRO A 76 -8.20 7.98 11.49
N THR A 77 -7.27 7.02 11.55
CA THR A 77 -6.34 6.73 10.46
C THR A 77 -6.77 5.50 9.68
N TYR A 78 -6.47 5.51 8.39
CA TYR A 78 -6.77 4.43 7.46
C TYR A 78 -5.51 4.05 6.69
N LYS A 79 -5.36 2.78 6.33
CA LYS A 79 -4.35 2.31 5.39
C LYS A 79 -4.92 2.35 3.99
N LEU A 80 -4.38 3.22 3.13
CA LEU A 80 -4.68 3.24 1.71
C LEU A 80 -3.72 2.27 0.99
N VAL A 81 -4.28 1.24 0.34
CA VAL A 81 -3.53 0.19 -0.36
C VAL A 81 -3.85 0.26 -1.86
N GLY A 82 -2.83 0.36 -2.70
CA GLY A 82 -2.95 0.24 -4.15
C GLY A 82 -2.61 -1.17 -4.61
N LEU A 83 -3.58 -1.84 -5.24
CA LEU A 83 -3.47 -3.23 -5.70
C LEU A 83 -3.20 -3.30 -7.21
N GLY A 84 -2.28 -4.18 -7.59
CA GLY A 84 -1.97 -4.53 -8.99
C GLY A 84 -2.83 -5.66 -9.57
N PRO A 85 -2.55 -6.11 -10.81
CA PRO A 85 -3.38 -7.07 -11.55
C PRO A 85 -3.50 -8.44 -10.88
N GLN A 86 -2.47 -8.88 -10.15
CA GLN A 86 -2.44 -10.12 -9.38
C GLN A 86 -2.81 -9.89 -7.91
N LYS A 87 -3.41 -8.71 -7.60
CA LYS A 87 -3.83 -8.27 -6.27
C LYS A 87 -2.72 -8.19 -5.22
N GLN A 88 -1.47 -8.05 -5.67
CA GLN A 88 -0.33 -7.67 -4.86
C GLN A 88 -0.42 -6.19 -4.47
N PRO A 89 0.00 -5.78 -3.26
CA PRO A 89 0.14 -4.37 -2.92
C PRO A 89 1.34 -3.77 -3.66
N LEU A 90 1.09 -2.70 -4.42
CA LEU A 90 2.08 -1.89 -5.14
C LEU A 90 2.23 -0.48 -4.53
N TYR A 91 1.24 -0.03 -3.76
CA TYR A 91 1.29 1.17 -2.95
C TYR A 91 0.69 0.89 -1.57
N GLN A 92 1.24 1.50 -0.52
CA GLN A 92 0.69 1.52 0.83
C GLN A 92 0.99 2.87 1.48
N GLY A 93 0.03 3.47 2.18
CA GLY A 93 0.25 4.71 2.91
C GLY A 93 -0.85 5.01 3.94
N THR A 94 -0.50 5.73 5.00
CA THR A 94 -1.47 6.20 6.01
C THR A 94 -2.21 7.43 5.49
N VAL A 95 -3.54 7.41 5.60
CA VAL A 95 -4.43 8.50 5.22
C VAL A 95 -5.41 8.85 6.34
N VAL A 96 -5.93 10.07 6.31
CA VAL A 96 -7.05 10.57 7.13
C VAL A 96 -8.17 11.09 6.23
N THR A 97 -9.39 11.18 6.77
CA THR A 97 -10.52 11.80 6.08
C THR A 97 -11.53 12.33 7.09
N GLY A 98 -12.05 13.52 6.82
CA GLY A 98 -12.80 14.33 7.78
C GLY A 98 -11.87 14.94 8.84
N ARG A 99 -12.44 15.69 9.80
CA ARG A 99 -11.73 16.14 11.01
C ARG A 99 -12.14 15.34 12.25
N ALA A 100 -11.31 15.34 13.30
CA ALA A 100 -11.51 14.55 14.51
C ALA A 100 -12.90 14.79 15.16
N HIS A 101 -13.37 16.04 15.17
CA HIS A 101 -14.63 16.44 15.79
C HIS A 101 -15.88 16.25 14.89
N THR A 102 -15.72 15.60 13.72
CA THR A 102 -16.79 15.46 12.70
C THR A 102 -17.02 14.01 12.22
N GLN A 103 -16.36 13.04 12.84
CA GLN A 103 -16.36 11.63 12.38
C GLN A 103 -17.74 10.97 12.38
N ASP A 104 -18.63 11.43 13.26
CA ASP A 104 -20.02 10.98 13.44
C ASP A 104 -21.06 11.83 12.69
N GLN A 105 -20.65 12.90 11.98
CA GLN A 105 -21.55 13.67 11.12
C GLN A 105 -21.95 12.87 9.87
N ASP A 106 -23.10 13.21 9.27
CA ASP A 106 -23.54 12.52 8.05
C ASP A 106 -22.57 12.76 6.89
N ARG A 107 -21.90 11.69 6.50
CA ARG A 107 -20.89 11.66 5.45
C ARG A 107 -21.46 11.95 4.06
N HIS A 108 -22.78 11.86 3.86
CA HIS A 108 -23.42 12.09 2.57
C HIS A 108 -23.81 13.57 2.33
N VAL A 109 -23.87 14.40 3.38
CA VAL A 109 -24.38 15.79 3.33
C VAL A 109 -23.29 16.80 2.94
N ALA A 110 -23.59 17.68 1.99
CA ALA A 110 -22.66 18.70 1.51
C ALA A 110 -22.34 19.78 2.58
N GLY A 111 -21.17 20.41 2.46
CA GLY A 111 -20.74 21.48 3.39
C GLY A 111 -20.33 21.01 4.79
N THR A 112 -20.46 19.72 5.10
CA THR A 112 -19.88 19.12 6.31
C THR A 112 -18.38 18.87 6.13
N GLU A 113 -17.60 19.04 7.20
CA GLU A 113 -16.20 18.59 7.24
C GLU A 113 -16.08 17.09 7.60
N SER A 114 -17.19 16.37 7.50
CA SER A 114 -17.29 14.94 7.81
C SER A 114 -16.41 14.08 6.88
N PRO A 115 -16.03 12.87 7.28
CA PRO A 115 -15.27 11.95 6.43
C PRO A 115 -15.93 11.64 5.09
N ALA A 116 -15.13 11.14 4.14
CA ALA A 116 -15.64 10.57 2.90
C ALA A 116 -16.69 9.46 3.19
N PRO A 117 -17.85 9.48 2.52
CA PRO A 117 -18.86 8.43 2.68
C PRO A 117 -18.35 7.08 2.17
N PHE A 118 -18.79 6.01 2.82
CA PHE A 118 -18.41 4.64 2.45
C PHE A 118 -19.08 4.21 1.15
N GLY A 119 -18.36 3.46 0.32
CA GLY A 119 -18.84 2.99 -0.98
C GLY A 119 -17.72 2.83 -2.02
N VAL A 120 -18.13 2.65 -3.27
CA VAL A 120 -17.23 2.57 -4.42
C VAL A 120 -17.11 3.93 -5.11
N TYR A 121 -15.87 4.32 -5.39
CA TYR A 121 -15.52 5.53 -6.12
C TYR A 121 -14.84 5.17 -7.43
N GLY A 122 -15.07 5.96 -8.47
CA GLY A 122 -14.15 6.04 -9.59
C GLY A 122 -12.98 6.97 -9.24
N VAL A 123 -11.81 6.69 -9.78
CA VAL A 123 -10.59 7.50 -9.61
C VAL A 123 -10.22 8.07 -10.97
N GLU A 124 -9.89 9.36 -11.03
CA GLU A 124 -9.37 9.97 -12.25
C GLU A 124 -7.86 9.70 -12.35
N PRO A 125 -7.35 9.12 -13.46
CA PRO A 125 -5.92 8.79 -13.61
C PRO A 125 -5.07 10.01 -13.98
N THR A 126 -5.38 11.17 -13.38
CA THR A 126 -4.74 12.46 -13.63
C THR A 126 -4.28 13.07 -12.31
N VAL A 127 -3.41 14.09 -12.39
CA VAL A 127 -3.05 14.91 -11.24
C VAL A 127 -3.29 16.36 -11.60
N ARG A 128 -4.25 16.98 -10.93
CA ARG A 128 -4.55 18.40 -11.08
C ARG A 128 -3.60 19.23 -10.22
N ALA A 129 -3.35 20.48 -10.62
CA ALA A 129 -2.65 21.46 -9.79
C ALA A 129 -3.44 21.71 -8.48
N PRO A 130 -2.78 22.10 -7.37
CA PRO A 130 -3.48 22.38 -6.12
C PRO A 130 -4.45 23.55 -6.27
N GLY A 131 -5.72 23.32 -5.91
CA GLY A 131 -6.80 24.31 -6.01
C GLY A 131 -7.13 25.06 -4.71
N SER A 132 -6.59 24.61 -3.57
CA SER A 132 -6.79 25.20 -2.24
C SER A 132 -5.54 24.98 -1.36
N PRO A 133 -5.40 25.71 -0.22
CA PRO A 133 -4.32 25.47 0.74
C PRO A 133 -4.31 24.05 1.34
N GLU A 134 -5.49 23.49 1.61
CA GLU A 134 -5.70 22.12 2.11
C GLU A 134 -5.07 21.08 1.16
N VAL A 135 -5.20 21.28 -0.15
CA VAL A 135 -4.72 20.35 -1.19
C VAL A 135 -3.18 20.38 -1.37
N GLY A 136 -2.51 21.45 -0.94
CA GLY A 136 -1.04 21.51 -0.83
C GLY A 136 -0.27 21.38 -2.16
N VAL A 137 0.09 20.15 -2.56
CA VAL A 137 1.08 19.86 -3.63
C VAL A 137 0.49 19.23 -4.90
N GLY A 138 -0.82 19.01 -4.95
CA GLY A 138 -1.53 18.44 -6.09
C GLY A 138 -2.75 17.63 -5.67
N PHE A 139 -3.62 17.31 -6.63
CA PHE A 139 -4.92 16.67 -6.37
C PHE A 139 -5.17 15.52 -7.33
N ILE A 140 -5.70 14.40 -6.83
CA ILE A 140 -6.14 13.25 -7.62
C ILE A 140 -7.65 13.09 -7.40
N PRO A 141 -8.51 13.49 -8.35
CA PRO A 141 -9.96 13.46 -8.18
C PRO A 141 -10.52 12.05 -7.97
N ILE A 142 -11.54 11.95 -7.13
CA ILE A 142 -12.42 10.77 -7.02
C ILE A 142 -13.88 11.18 -7.14
N TYR A 143 -14.72 10.29 -7.66
CA TYR A 143 -16.15 10.52 -7.83
C TYR A 143 -16.95 9.32 -7.33
N ALA A 144 -17.95 9.57 -6.49
CA ALA A 144 -18.80 8.52 -5.93
C ALA A 144 -19.58 7.81 -7.05
N GLN A 145 -19.65 6.48 -7.00
CA GLN A 145 -20.48 5.66 -7.90
C GLN A 145 -21.84 5.33 -7.26
N PHE A 146 -22.29 6.18 -6.33
CA PHE A 146 -23.49 6.04 -5.51
C PHE A 146 -24.07 7.42 -5.16
N PRO A 147 -25.37 7.53 -4.81
CA PRO A 147 -25.99 8.82 -4.44
C PRO A 147 -25.35 9.44 -3.19
N THR A 148 -24.92 10.69 -3.31
CA THR A 148 -24.36 11.53 -2.24
C THR A 148 -24.37 13.00 -2.69
N GLU A 149 -24.42 13.93 -1.75
CA GLU A 149 -24.28 15.37 -2.04
C GLU A 149 -22.80 15.80 -2.07
N ARG A 150 -21.89 14.94 -1.59
CA ARG A 150 -20.45 15.25 -1.55
C ARG A 150 -19.87 15.33 -2.96
N THR A 151 -19.27 16.47 -3.27
CA THR A 151 -18.56 16.76 -4.53
C THR A 151 -17.11 17.16 -4.24
N ASN A 152 -16.29 17.31 -5.28
CA ASN A 152 -14.90 17.77 -5.18
C ASN A 152 -14.00 16.94 -4.24
N LEU A 153 -14.33 15.66 -4.02
CA LEU A 153 -13.51 14.72 -3.26
C LEU A 153 -12.29 14.28 -4.07
N GLY A 154 -11.20 13.96 -3.37
CA GLY A 154 -9.98 13.43 -3.99
C GLY A 154 -8.89 13.12 -2.98
N PHE A 155 -7.74 12.70 -3.49
CA PHE A 155 -6.52 12.54 -2.71
C PHE A 155 -5.62 13.76 -2.82
N HIS A 156 -5.00 14.12 -1.69
CA HIS A 156 -3.93 15.11 -1.59
C HIS A 156 -3.01 14.75 -0.42
N HIS A 157 -2.09 15.65 -0.07
CA HIS A 157 -1.33 15.60 1.19
C HIS A 157 -1.98 16.54 2.20
N ASP A 158 -2.12 16.13 3.46
CA ASP A 158 -2.54 17.01 4.54
C ASP A 158 -1.35 17.83 5.07
N PRO A 159 -1.25 19.15 4.83
CA PRO A 159 -0.18 19.98 5.34
C PRO A 159 -0.30 20.27 6.84
N SER A 160 -1.42 19.92 7.48
CA SER A 160 -1.72 20.10 8.90
C SER A 160 -1.59 18.84 9.75
N PHE A 161 -1.32 17.67 9.15
CA PHE A 161 -1.28 16.39 9.86
C PHE A 161 -0.40 16.41 11.13
N GLU A 162 -1.01 16.05 12.26
CA GLU A 162 -0.49 16.11 13.64
C GLU A 162 0.01 17.48 14.12
N LYS A 163 -0.41 18.57 13.48
CA LYS A 163 -0.14 19.94 13.95
C LYS A 163 -1.29 20.44 14.81
N ASN A 164 -0.97 20.85 16.03
CA ASN A 164 -1.95 21.47 16.92
C ASN A 164 -2.21 22.93 16.52
N ASN A 165 -2.86 23.12 15.36
CA ASN A 165 -3.25 24.41 14.80
C ASN A 165 -4.77 24.52 14.53
N GLY A 166 -5.54 23.49 14.89
CA GLY A 166 -6.98 23.39 14.64
C GLY A 166 -7.39 22.74 13.30
N GLU A 167 -6.46 22.53 12.37
CA GLU A 167 -6.79 22.12 11.00
C GLU A 167 -6.63 20.62 10.70
N ASP A 168 -5.99 19.84 11.58
CA ASP A 168 -5.68 18.41 11.38
C ASP A 168 -6.87 17.60 10.81
N GLY A 169 -6.64 16.91 9.69
CA GLY A 169 -7.68 16.20 8.93
C GLY A 169 -8.04 16.89 7.60
N THR A 170 -9.29 16.74 7.16
CA THR A 170 -9.80 17.30 5.88
C THR A 170 -11.27 17.69 5.97
N ALA A 171 -11.76 18.46 4.99
CA ALA A 171 -13.20 18.65 4.75
C ALA A 171 -13.88 17.44 4.07
N GLY A 172 -13.35 16.23 4.26
CA GLY A 172 -13.84 14.96 3.70
C GLY A 172 -13.02 14.37 2.55
N CYS A 173 -12.00 15.07 2.04
CA CYS A 173 -11.00 14.48 1.15
C CYS A 173 -10.21 13.35 1.84
N ILE A 174 -9.46 12.56 1.07
CA ILE A 174 -8.64 11.45 1.59
C ILE A 174 -7.17 11.86 1.52
N ALA A 175 -6.66 12.43 2.60
CA ALA A 175 -5.34 13.04 2.60
C ALA A 175 -4.28 12.11 3.19
N THR A 176 -3.12 12.01 2.52
CA THR A 176 -1.98 11.23 3.01
C THR A 176 -1.25 11.98 4.13
N ALA A 177 -0.93 11.26 5.21
CA ALA A 177 -0.23 11.76 6.39
C ALA A 177 1.19 12.31 6.14
N THR A 178 1.78 12.04 4.96
CA THR A 178 3.09 12.60 4.58
C THR A 178 3.14 13.00 3.11
N ARG A 179 3.91 14.05 2.80
CA ARG A 179 4.10 14.55 1.43
C ARG A 179 4.68 13.48 0.49
N GLN A 180 5.53 12.61 1.02
CA GLN A 180 6.08 11.48 0.26
C GLN A 180 4.99 10.46 -0.06
N GLY A 181 4.12 10.13 0.91
CA GLY A 181 2.98 9.23 0.68
C GLY A 181 2.02 9.70 -0.42
N PHE A 182 1.87 11.02 -0.63
CA PHE A 182 1.15 11.57 -1.80
C PHE A 182 1.94 11.41 -3.11
N TYR A 183 3.26 11.60 -3.11
CA TYR A 183 4.08 11.41 -4.32
C TYR A 183 4.14 9.94 -4.75
N ASP A 184 4.18 9.01 -3.80
CA ASP A 184 4.12 7.57 -4.06
C ASP A 184 2.73 7.15 -4.57
N LEU A 185 1.65 7.73 -4.00
CA LEU A 185 0.28 7.54 -4.50
C LEU A 185 0.11 8.09 -5.92
N LYS A 186 0.62 9.30 -6.18
CA LYS A 186 0.67 9.92 -7.50
C LYS A 186 1.40 9.03 -8.51
N LYS A 187 2.55 8.45 -8.12
CA LYS A 187 3.27 7.50 -8.98
C LYS A 187 2.42 6.27 -9.28
N PHE A 188 1.82 5.64 -8.26
CA PHE A 188 0.93 4.50 -8.44
C PHE A 188 -0.26 4.82 -9.37
N VAL A 189 -0.90 5.99 -9.20
CA VAL A 189 -2.04 6.40 -10.03
C VAL A 189 -1.65 6.64 -11.49
N LEU A 190 -0.50 7.25 -11.76
CA LEU A 190 -0.02 7.49 -13.12
C LEU A 190 0.47 6.21 -13.81
N ASP A 191 1.23 5.36 -13.10
CA ASP A 191 1.83 4.14 -13.63
C ASP A 191 0.81 3.00 -13.83
N HIS A 192 -0.24 2.94 -13.00
CA HIS A 192 -1.19 1.82 -12.97
C HIS A 192 -2.64 2.20 -13.26
N GLN A 193 -2.99 3.50 -13.30
CA GLN A 193 -4.33 3.99 -13.67
C GLN A 193 -5.48 3.22 -12.99
N PRO A 194 -5.52 3.20 -11.64
CA PRO A 194 -6.56 2.50 -10.89
C PRO A 194 -7.93 3.09 -11.26
N GLN A 195 -8.87 2.24 -11.66
CA GLN A 195 -10.20 2.69 -12.10
C GLN A 195 -11.20 2.85 -10.95
N LYS A 196 -10.94 2.16 -9.82
CA LYS A 196 -11.81 2.13 -8.65
C LYS A 196 -11.04 2.37 -7.36
N LEU A 197 -11.70 3.01 -6.41
CA LEU A 197 -11.37 3.06 -5.00
C LEU A 197 -12.53 2.45 -4.20
N VAL A 198 -12.23 1.65 -3.19
CA VAL A 198 -13.22 1.08 -2.27
C VAL A 198 -13.01 1.62 -0.86
N LEU A 199 -14.05 2.22 -0.26
CA LEU A 199 -14.13 2.62 1.14
C LEU A 199 -15.13 1.71 1.85
N SER A 200 -14.65 0.78 2.67
CA SER A 200 -15.49 -0.13 3.46
C SER A 200 -15.56 0.30 4.93
N ARG A 201 -16.63 -0.09 5.63
CA ARG A 201 -16.87 0.22 7.05
C ARG A 201 -16.09 -0.68 8.01
N THR A 202 -15.57 -1.80 7.52
CA THR A 202 -15.49 -3.10 8.22
C THR A 202 -16.87 -3.67 8.58
#